data_AF-A0A847L947-F1
#
_entry.id   AF-A0A847L947-F1
#
_cell.length_a   1.000
_cell.length_b   1.000
_cell.length_c   1.000
_cell.angle_alpha   90.00
_cell.angle_beta   90.00
_cell.angle_gamma   90.00
#
_symmetry.space_group_name_H-M   'P 1'
#
loop_
_entity.id
_entity.type
_entity.pdbx_description
1 polymer ?
#
loop_
_entity_poly.entity_id
_entity_poly.type
_entity_poly.pdbx_seq_one_letter_code
_entity_poly.pdbx_strand_id
1 'polypeptide(L)'
;MSTRAAMAQTRDRPEGSPFRWVGLFLVLVWCTGCWPGDEEVPVTPEQPTATPPPVAVEASDTLSIFDQYRFQETHQEFQKSYLDLVEDIQNQPTAKVDVQERRTSISRYTRSRKNYEEVLKKISEAKKEERLKCFATMKSLIRGILFFDQKTKKKTSRYDPERLVKEGIFTTPPTCPSGGKYSIISRDGRRFFHCDIHGTLRQN
;
A
#
# COMPACT_ATOMS: atom_id res chain seq x y z
N MET A 1 24.35 -56.56 20.83
CA MET A 1 22.94 -56.59 21.29
C MET A 1 22.60 -55.24 21.90
N SER A 2 21.82 -54.40 21.23
CA SER A 2 20.86 -53.47 21.86
C SER A 2 20.13 -52.72 20.76
N THR A 3 18.91 -53.16 20.51
CA THR A 3 17.92 -52.58 19.58
C THR A 3 17.11 -51.53 20.33
N ARG A 4 16.91 -50.34 19.74
CA ARG A 4 15.75 -49.46 19.97
C ARG A 4 15.80 -48.29 18.99
N ALA A 5 15.09 -48.42 17.88
CA ALA A 5 14.76 -47.30 17.00
C ALA A 5 13.27 -46.95 17.21
N ALA A 6 13.03 -45.66 17.39
CA ALA A 6 11.80 -45.06 17.86
C ALA A 6 10.66 -45.08 16.83
N MET A 7 9.45 -45.13 17.37
CA MET A 7 8.16 -45.13 16.71
C MET A 7 7.95 -43.93 15.78
N ALA A 8 7.43 -44.22 14.59
CA ALA A 8 6.88 -43.26 13.65
C ALA A 8 5.56 -42.69 14.16
N GLN A 9 5.43 -41.36 14.15
CA GLN A 9 4.21 -40.64 14.51
C GLN A 9 3.54 -40.15 13.22
N THR A 10 2.48 -40.84 12.80
CA THR A 10 1.63 -40.47 11.66
C THR A 10 0.75 -39.29 12.06
N ARG A 11 0.83 -38.21 11.30
CA ARG A 11 0.07 -36.97 11.51
C ARG A 11 -1.17 -37.01 10.63
N ASP A 12 -2.32 -37.21 11.24
CA ASP A 12 -3.63 -37.17 10.58
C ASP A 12 -3.88 -35.79 9.97
N ARG A 13 -4.32 -35.82 8.71
CA ARG A 13 -4.62 -34.66 7.87
C ARG A 13 -6.14 -34.50 7.86
N PRO A 14 -6.73 -33.39 8.36
CA PRO A 14 -8.16 -33.20 8.26
C PRO A 14 -8.56 -32.92 6.81
N GLU A 15 -9.44 -33.77 6.30
CA GLU A 15 -10.08 -33.68 5.00
C GLU A 15 -10.94 -32.42 4.90
N GLY A 16 -10.77 -31.72 3.78
CA GLY A 16 -11.43 -30.46 3.48
C GLY A 16 -12.94 -30.62 3.24
N SER A 17 -13.69 -29.68 3.78
CA SER A 17 -15.10 -29.48 3.53
C SER A 17 -15.36 -28.99 2.09
N PRO A 18 -16.42 -29.45 1.42
CA PRO A 18 -16.79 -28.95 0.10
C PRO A 18 -17.50 -27.60 0.22
N PHE A 19 -16.81 -26.56 -0.23
CA PHE A 19 -17.36 -25.21 -0.40
C PHE A 19 -18.47 -25.25 -1.47
N ARG A 20 -19.69 -24.96 -1.01
CA ARG A 20 -20.89 -24.80 -1.83
C ARG A 20 -20.71 -23.64 -2.81
N TRP A 21 -20.79 -23.96 -4.09
CA TRP A 21 -21.08 -23.02 -5.16
C TRP A 21 -22.49 -22.45 -4.97
N VAL A 22 -22.59 -21.16 -4.65
CA VAL A 22 -23.86 -20.43 -4.67
C VAL A 22 -23.75 -19.32 -5.70
N GLY A 23 -24.40 -19.58 -6.84
CA GLY A 23 -25.17 -18.66 -7.68
C GLY A 23 -24.61 -17.26 -7.92
N LEU A 24 -23.99 -17.07 -9.10
CA LEU A 24 -23.88 -15.77 -9.74
C LEU A 24 -24.69 -15.82 -11.05
N PHE A 25 -25.96 -15.43 -10.96
CA PHE A 25 -26.87 -15.27 -12.09
C PHE A 25 -27.68 -13.99 -11.87
N LEU A 26 -27.79 -13.17 -12.93
CA LEU A 26 -28.66 -11.98 -13.08
C LEU A 26 -28.23 -10.77 -12.22
N VAL A 27 -28.01 -9.56 -12.75
CA VAL A 27 -28.90 -8.78 -13.61
C VAL A 27 -28.06 -7.79 -14.46
N LEU A 28 -28.03 -8.03 -15.78
CA LEU A 28 -27.93 -6.98 -16.79
C LEU A 28 -29.37 -6.50 -17.01
N VAL A 29 -29.65 -5.20 -16.85
CA VAL A 29 -30.80 -4.42 -17.41
C VAL A 29 -30.89 -3.09 -16.65
N TRP A 30 -30.41 -2.00 -17.28
CA TRP A 30 -31.05 -0.68 -17.38
C TRP A 30 -30.08 0.36 -17.95
N CYS A 31 -30.00 0.37 -19.27
CA CYS A 31 -29.87 1.61 -20.03
C CYS A 31 -31.26 2.22 -20.16
N THR A 32 -31.50 3.40 -19.59
CA THR A 32 -32.41 4.43 -20.13
C THR A 32 -32.37 5.68 -19.26
N GLY A 33 -32.06 6.82 -19.86
CA GLY A 33 -32.82 8.04 -19.63
C GLY A 33 -32.19 9.14 -18.77
N CYS A 34 -31.85 10.23 -19.46
CA CYS A 34 -32.19 11.62 -19.16
C CYS A 34 -31.02 12.55 -18.85
N TRP A 35 -30.59 13.27 -19.88
CA TRP A 35 -29.98 14.59 -19.81
C TRP A 35 -31.06 15.64 -19.45
N PRO A 36 -30.79 16.48 -18.44
CA PRO A 36 -31.11 17.91 -18.49
C PRO A 36 -29.76 18.65 -18.53
N GLY A 37 -29.52 19.59 -19.43
CA GLY A 37 -30.33 20.77 -19.69
C GLY A 37 -29.42 21.95 -19.31
N ASP A 38 -28.85 22.61 -20.32
CA ASP A 38 -28.00 23.79 -20.18
C ASP A 38 -28.76 24.90 -19.45
N GLU A 39 -28.20 25.36 -18.33
CA GLU A 39 -28.59 26.60 -17.67
C GLU A 39 -27.37 27.53 -17.67
N GLU A 40 -27.41 28.53 -18.56
CA GLU A 40 -26.39 29.56 -18.70
C GLU A 40 -26.39 30.46 -17.45
N VAL A 41 -25.34 30.36 -16.64
CA VAL A 41 -25.08 31.27 -15.52
C VAL A 41 -24.39 32.52 -16.04
N PRO A 42 -24.86 33.74 -15.72
CA PRO A 42 -24.23 34.98 -16.15
C PRO A 42 -22.85 35.17 -15.50
N VAL A 43 -21.84 35.34 -16.36
CA VAL A 43 -20.44 35.57 -15.98
C VAL A 43 -20.29 36.94 -15.33
N THR A 44 -19.90 36.94 -14.05
CA THR A 44 -19.45 38.16 -13.34
C THR A 44 -17.97 38.38 -13.68
N PRO A 45 -17.49 39.62 -13.96
CA PRO A 45 -16.08 39.85 -14.27
C PRO A 45 -15.21 39.60 -13.03
N GLU A 46 -14.45 38.51 -13.03
CA GLU A 46 -13.46 38.23 -11.99
C GLU A 46 -12.27 39.18 -12.11
N GLN A 47 -12.04 39.89 -11.01
CA GLN A 47 -10.88 40.71 -10.72
C GLN A 47 -9.61 39.83 -10.71
N PRO A 48 -8.47 40.27 -11.30
CA PRO A 48 -7.27 39.45 -11.39
C PRO A 48 -6.73 39.17 -9.98
N THR A 49 -6.94 37.95 -9.52
CA THR A 49 -6.44 37.45 -8.25
C THR A 49 -4.96 37.13 -8.43
N ALA A 50 -4.15 37.71 -7.54
CA ALA A 50 -2.70 37.55 -7.51
C ALA A 50 -2.31 36.07 -7.60
N THR A 51 -1.43 35.76 -8.54
CA THR A 51 -0.84 34.44 -8.74
C THR A 51 -0.22 33.97 -7.41
N PRO A 52 -0.70 32.86 -6.82
CA PRO A 52 -0.03 32.29 -5.66
C PRO A 52 1.40 31.88 -6.06
N PRO A 53 2.40 32.02 -5.16
CA PRO A 53 3.75 31.57 -5.44
C PRO A 53 3.72 30.09 -5.82
N PRO A 54 4.61 29.64 -6.74
CA PRO A 54 4.63 28.25 -7.17
C PRO A 54 4.80 27.36 -5.94
N VAL A 55 3.82 26.51 -5.72
CA VAL A 55 3.87 25.45 -4.70
C VAL A 55 5.12 24.64 -5.04
N ALA A 56 6.11 24.66 -4.15
CA ALA A 56 7.26 23.79 -4.23
C ALA A 56 6.74 22.35 -4.15
N VAL A 57 6.58 21.72 -5.32
CA VAL A 57 6.32 20.29 -5.42
C VAL A 57 7.55 19.63 -4.83
N GLU A 58 7.45 19.20 -3.57
CA GLU A 58 8.56 18.53 -2.91
C GLU A 58 8.97 17.33 -3.76
N ALA A 59 10.28 17.20 -3.99
CA ALA A 59 10.92 16.21 -4.86
C ALA A 59 10.63 14.73 -4.51
N SER A 60 9.80 14.48 -3.49
CA SER A 60 9.25 13.18 -3.10
C SER A 60 8.41 12.54 -4.21
N ASP A 61 7.55 13.31 -4.89
CA ASP A 61 6.62 12.73 -5.86
C ASP A 61 7.31 12.25 -7.15
N THR A 62 8.39 12.90 -7.55
CA THR A 62 9.14 12.49 -8.75
C THR A 62 9.85 11.14 -8.56
N LEU A 63 10.31 10.82 -7.35
CA LEU A 63 10.97 9.54 -7.06
C LEU A 63 9.99 8.37 -7.21
N SER A 64 8.74 8.55 -6.79
CA SER A 64 7.67 7.55 -6.92
C SER A 64 7.42 7.13 -8.38
N ILE A 65 7.44 8.10 -9.30
CA ILE A 65 7.19 7.85 -10.73
C ILE A 65 8.32 7.02 -11.34
N PHE A 66 9.58 7.39 -11.10
CA PHE A 66 10.73 6.63 -11.62
C PHE A 66 10.79 5.20 -11.07
N ASP A 67 10.49 5.03 -9.78
CA ASP A 67 10.43 3.71 -9.17
C ASP A 67 9.31 2.85 -9.76
N GLN A 68 8.16 3.46 -10.09
CA GLN A 68 7.06 2.79 -10.76
C GLN A 68 7.45 2.31 -12.18
N TYR A 69 8.13 3.16 -12.96
CA TYR A 69 8.64 2.77 -14.28
C TYR A 69 9.68 1.63 -14.19
N ARG A 70 10.64 1.73 -13.25
CA ARG A 70 11.62 0.67 -13.03
C ARG A 70 10.99 -0.65 -12.62
N PHE A 71 9.96 -0.59 -11.77
CA PHE A 71 9.20 -1.77 -11.38
C PHE A 71 8.54 -2.41 -12.60
N GLN A 72 7.88 -1.61 -13.44
CA GLN A 72 7.22 -2.09 -14.66
C GLN A 72 8.21 -2.74 -15.63
N GLU A 73 9.36 -2.11 -15.87
CA GLU A 73 10.43 -2.64 -16.72
C GLU A 73 10.95 -3.98 -16.19
N THR A 74 11.30 -4.05 -14.90
CA THR A 74 11.82 -5.27 -14.27
C THR A 74 10.77 -6.39 -14.28
N HIS A 75 9.48 -6.04 -14.10
CA HIS A 75 8.38 -7.00 -14.15
C HIS A 75 8.20 -7.58 -15.56
N GLN A 76 8.27 -6.73 -16.59
CA GLN A 76 8.20 -7.15 -17.99
C GLN A 76 9.39 -8.04 -18.36
N GLU A 77 10.60 -7.68 -17.93
CA GLU A 77 11.80 -8.50 -18.16
C GLU A 77 11.67 -9.87 -17.48
N PHE A 78 11.18 -9.90 -16.24
CA PHE A 78 10.91 -11.15 -15.53
C PHE A 78 9.88 -12.01 -16.26
N GLN A 79 8.73 -11.45 -16.65
CA GLN A 79 7.68 -12.15 -17.40
C GLN A 79 8.20 -12.70 -18.73
N LYS A 80 8.93 -11.89 -19.49
CA LYS A 80 9.54 -12.31 -20.76
C LYS A 80 10.52 -13.46 -20.54
N SER A 81 11.44 -13.33 -19.59
CA SER A 81 12.42 -14.38 -19.29
C SER A 81 11.78 -15.70 -18.84
N TYR A 82 10.61 -15.63 -18.19
CA TYR A 82 9.83 -16.79 -17.80
C TYR A 82 9.16 -17.46 -19.01
N LEU A 83 8.53 -16.67 -19.90
CA LEU A 83 7.92 -17.20 -21.12
C LEU A 83 8.95 -17.81 -22.06
N ASP A 84 10.10 -17.14 -22.26
CA ASP A 84 11.23 -17.67 -23.04
C ASP A 84 11.68 -19.04 -22.47
N LEU A 85 11.80 -19.16 -21.14
CA LEU A 85 12.18 -20.42 -20.50
C LEU A 85 11.14 -21.53 -20.70
N VAL A 86 9.85 -21.20 -20.64
CA VAL A 86 8.76 -22.17 -20.86
C VAL A 86 8.75 -22.63 -22.32
N GLU A 87 8.91 -21.71 -23.26
CA GLU A 87 9.00 -22.00 -24.69
C GLU A 87 10.22 -22.89 -25.00
N ASP A 88 11.39 -22.56 -24.46
CA ASP A 88 12.60 -23.37 -24.57
C ASP A 88 12.38 -24.81 -24.05
N ILE A 89 11.65 -24.98 -22.95
CA ILE A 89 11.34 -26.30 -22.39
C ILE A 89 10.37 -27.07 -23.30
N GLN A 90 9.40 -26.39 -23.91
CA GLN A 90 8.39 -27.01 -24.78
C GLN A 90 8.96 -27.42 -26.14
N ASN A 91 9.83 -26.59 -26.73
CA ASN A 91 10.37 -26.78 -28.06
C ASN A 91 11.61 -27.70 -28.10
N GLN A 92 12.08 -28.18 -26.95
CA GLN A 92 13.29 -29.01 -26.89
C GLN A 92 13.07 -30.41 -27.47
N PRO A 93 13.85 -30.83 -28.50
CA PRO A 93 13.76 -32.18 -29.04
C PRO A 93 14.34 -33.18 -28.03
N THR A 94 13.56 -34.20 -27.69
CA THR A 94 13.92 -35.24 -26.71
C THR A 94 15.18 -36.04 -27.08
N ALA A 95 15.59 -36.00 -28.35
CA ALA A 95 16.71 -36.77 -28.87
C ALA A 95 18.10 -36.12 -28.68
N LYS A 96 18.19 -34.78 -28.59
CA LYS A 96 19.47 -34.04 -28.44
C LYS A 96 19.25 -32.76 -27.66
N VAL A 97 19.56 -32.80 -26.36
CA VAL A 97 19.48 -31.62 -25.49
C VAL A 97 20.80 -30.85 -25.56
N ASP A 98 20.78 -29.62 -26.05
CA ASP A 98 21.90 -28.70 -25.91
C ASP A 98 21.97 -28.20 -24.45
N VAL A 99 22.95 -28.74 -23.70
CA VAL A 99 23.16 -28.42 -22.29
C VAL A 99 23.62 -26.96 -22.11
N GLN A 100 24.35 -26.41 -23.07
CA GLN A 100 24.90 -25.06 -22.98
C GLN A 100 23.80 -24.02 -23.16
N GLU A 101 22.98 -24.17 -24.20
CA GLU A 101 21.83 -23.28 -24.43
C GLU A 101 20.86 -23.29 -23.24
N ARG A 102 20.51 -24.48 -22.75
CA ARG A 102 19.66 -24.63 -21.55
C ARG A 102 20.25 -23.95 -20.32
N ARG A 103 21.56 -24.03 -20.12
CA ARG A 103 22.22 -23.33 -19.02
C ARG A 103 22.09 -21.83 -19.17
N THR A 104 22.18 -21.29 -20.39
CA THR A 104 22.04 -19.85 -20.61
C THR A 104 20.62 -19.36 -20.34
N SER A 105 19.57 -20.05 -20.80
CA SER A 105 18.18 -19.64 -20.57
C SER A 105 17.79 -19.69 -19.09
N ILE A 106 18.17 -20.77 -18.39
CA ILE A 106 17.98 -20.87 -16.93
C ILE A 106 18.72 -19.75 -16.20
N SER A 107 19.95 -19.43 -16.62
CA SER A 107 20.73 -18.36 -15.97
C SER A 107 20.12 -16.98 -16.16
N ARG A 108 19.55 -16.70 -17.35
CA ARG A 108 18.85 -15.45 -17.67
C ARG A 108 17.62 -15.30 -16.78
N TYR A 109 16.75 -16.32 -16.75
CA TYR A 109 15.57 -16.33 -15.88
C TYR A 109 15.93 -16.14 -14.40
N THR A 110 16.96 -16.86 -13.92
CA THR A 110 17.40 -16.75 -12.51
C THR A 110 17.88 -15.34 -12.18
N ARG A 111 18.56 -14.66 -13.10
CA ARG A 111 18.98 -13.27 -12.93
C ARG A 111 17.77 -12.33 -12.88
N SER A 112 16.86 -12.42 -13.85
CA SER A 112 15.67 -11.56 -13.90
C SER A 112 14.77 -11.77 -12.68
N ARG A 113 14.65 -13.01 -12.17
CA ARG A 113 13.94 -13.30 -10.91
C ARG A 113 14.58 -12.60 -9.70
N LYS A 114 15.91 -12.68 -9.56
CA LYS A 114 16.64 -11.99 -8.46
C LYS A 114 16.46 -10.48 -8.54
N ASN A 115 16.59 -9.90 -9.73
CA ASN A 115 16.38 -8.47 -9.95
C ASN A 115 14.96 -8.05 -9.53
N TYR A 116 13.95 -8.83 -9.90
CA TYR A 116 12.56 -8.59 -9.51
C TYR A 116 12.35 -8.69 -7.99
N GLU A 117 12.88 -9.72 -7.34
CA GLU A 117 12.85 -9.88 -5.88
C GLU A 117 13.51 -8.69 -5.15
N GLU A 118 14.64 -8.19 -5.67
CA GLU A 118 15.34 -7.03 -5.11
C GLU A 118 14.52 -5.74 -5.22
N VAL A 119 13.86 -5.50 -6.35
CA VAL A 119 12.98 -4.34 -6.53
C VAL A 119 11.78 -4.41 -5.58
N LEU A 120 11.15 -5.59 -5.45
CA LEU A 120 10.06 -5.80 -4.49
C LEU A 120 10.50 -5.51 -3.05
N LYS A 121 11.71 -5.95 -2.68
CA LYS A 121 12.29 -5.69 -1.37
C LYS A 121 12.46 -4.19 -1.13
N LYS A 122 13.04 -3.45 -2.08
CA LYS A 122 13.22 -1.98 -1.99
C LYS A 122 11.90 -1.24 -1.80
N ILE A 123 10.87 -1.58 -2.60
CA ILE A 123 9.52 -1.00 -2.45
C ILE A 123 8.96 -1.29 -1.06
N SER A 124 9.14 -2.51 -0.56
CA SER A 124 8.66 -2.89 0.77
C SER A 124 9.38 -2.15 1.90
N GLU A 125 10.67 -1.86 1.74
CA GLU A 125 11.49 -1.12 2.71
C GLU A 125 11.12 0.36 2.71
N ALA A 126 10.94 0.98 1.54
CA ALA A 126 10.46 2.35 1.41
C ALA A 126 9.09 2.54 2.11
N LYS A 127 8.12 1.64 1.84
CA LYS A 127 6.81 1.68 2.51
C LYS A 127 6.90 1.52 4.03
N LYS A 128 7.84 0.71 4.53
CA LYS A 128 8.08 0.58 5.98
C LYS A 128 8.64 1.87 6.56
N GLU A 129 9.56 2.52 5.86
CA GLU A 129 10.15 3.78 6.31
C GLU A 129 9.11 4.91 6.36
N GLU A 130 8.29 5.05 5.32
CA GLU A 130 7.16 6.01 5.31
C GLU A 130 6.19 5.76 6.46
N ARG A 131 5.86 4.49 6.72
CA ARG A 131 5.03 4.09 7.85
C ARG A 131 5.66 4.48 9.19
N LEU A 132 6.98 4.29 9.35
CA LEU A 132 7.70 4.68 10.56
C LEU A 132 7.71 6.20 10.75
N LYS A 133 7.92 6.97 9.68
CA LYS A 133 7.82 8.44 9.69
C LYS A 133 6.42 8.88 10.11
N CYS A 134 5.38 8.30 9.50
CA CYS A 134 3.99 8.57 9.88
C CYS A 134 3.72 8.27 11.36
N PHE A 135 4.24 7.15 11.89
CA PHE A 135 4.06 6.79 13.30
C PHE A 135 4.86 7.69 14.25
N ALA A 136 6.03 8.17 13.85
CA ALA A 136 6.77 9.18 14.60
C ALA A 136 5.97 10.50 14.69
N THR A 137 5.43 10.97 13.57
CA THR A 137 4.53 12.14 13.53
C THR A 137 3.29 11.94 14.39
N MET A 138 2.68 10.75 14.34
CA MET A 138 1.51 10.42 15.16
C MET A 138 1.84 10.43 16.66
N LYS A 139 3.04 10.03 17.08
CA LYS A 139 3.47 10.16 18.49
C LYS A 139 3.53 11.62 18.94
N SER A 140 4.03 12.52 18.09
CA SER A 140 4.02 13.96 18.37
C SER A 140 2.60 14.50 18.47
N LEU A 141 1.70 14.06 17.57
CA LEU A 141 0.28 14.39 17.63
C LEU A 141 -0.36 13.96 18.96
N ILE A 142 -0.11 12.73 19.39
CA ILE A 142 -0.62 12.19 20.65
C ILE A 142 -0.17 13.06 21.83
N ARG A 143 1.11 13.45 21.87
CA ARG A 143 1.64 14.30 22.95
C ARG A 143 0.93 15.66 22.99
N GLY A 144 0.72 16.31 21.85
CA GLY A 144 0.00 17.58 21.81
C GLY A 144 -1.45 17.45 22.28
N ILE A 145 -2.14 16.37 21.89
CA ILE A 145 -3.51 16.11 22.35
C ILE A 145 -3.55 15.83 23.87
N LEU A 146 -2.61 15.07 24.40
CA LEU A 146 -2.51 14.84 25.85
C LEU A 146 -2.26 16.14 26.62
N PHE A 147 -1.41 17.02 26.08
CA PHE A 147 -1.20 18.36 26.65
C PHE A 147 -2.48 19.20 26.62
N PHE A 148 -3.20 19.19 25.50
CA PHE A 148 -4.49 19.88 25.38
C PHE A 148 -5.54 19.35 26.37
N ASP A 149 -5.62 18.02 26.56
CA ASP A 149 -6.51 17.41 27.55
C ASP A 149 -6.15 17.88 28.97
N GLN A 150 -4.85 17.98 29.28
CA GLN A 150 -4.37 18.42 30.58
C GLN A 150 -4.68 19.90 30.84
N LYS A 151 -4.58 20.74 29.80
CA LYS A 151 -4.92 22.18 29.83
C LYS A 151 -6.42 22.38 30.05
N THR A 152 -7.26 21.65 29.32
CA THR A 152 -8.72 21.82 29.33
C THR A 152 -9.45 20.98 30.39
N LYS A 153 -8.75 20.05 31.05
CA LYS A 153 -9.30 19.05 31.97
C LYS A 153 -10.40 18.17 31.34
N LYS A 154 -10.45 18.10 30.00
CA LYS A 154 -11.44 17.32 29.24
C LYS A 154 -10.72 16.41 28.25
N LYS A 155 -11.13 15.15 28.15
CA LYS A 155 -10.56 14.20 27.19
C LYS A 155 -11.10 14.48 25.79
N THR A 156 -10.19 14.71 24.84
CA THR A 156 -10.51 14.89 23.43
C THR A 156 -10.90 13.55 22.80
N SER A 157 -12.11 13.48 22.25
CA SER A 157 -12.69 12.28 21.63
C SER A 157 -12.57 12.25 20.10
N ARG A 158 -12.48 13.43 19.47
CA ARG A 158 -12.32 13.60 18.01
C ARG A 158 -11.15 14.52 17.73
N TYR A 159 -10.38 14.19 16.70
CA TYR A 159 -9.29 15.05 16.24
C TYR A 159 -9.85 16.23 15.46
N ASP A 160 -9.49 17.44 15.88
CA ASP A 160 -9.83 18.69 15.23
C ASP A 160 -8.55 19.56 15.14
N PRO A 161 -7.87 19.59 13.98
CA PRO A 161 -6.61 20.30 13.82
C PRO A 161 -6.78 21.81 14.00
N GLU A 162 -7.89 22.38 13.52
CA GLU A 162 -8.13 23.83 13.58
C GLU A 162 -8.26 24.30 15.03
N ARG A 163 -8.99 23.53 15.85
CA ARG A 163 -9.14 23.84 17.27
C ARG A 163 -7.80 23.77 18.01
N LEU A 164 -6.97 22.78 17.70
CA LEU A 164 -5.66 22.62 18.34
C LEU A 164 -4.69 23.74 17.95
N VAL A 165 -4.78 24.26 16.72
CA VAL A 165 -4.02 25.45 16.29
C VAL A 165 -4.51 26.71 16.99
N LYS A 166 -5.84 26.94 17.03
CA LYS A 166 -6.45 28.09 17.75
C LYS A 166 -6.05 28.13 19.22
N GLU A 167 -5.89 26.97 19.85
CA GLU A 167 -5.52 26.82 21.26
C GLU A 167 -4.01 26.92 21.53
N GLY A 168 -3.21 27.13 20.48
CA GLY A 168 -1.75 27.24 20.55
C GLY A 168 -1.04 25.92 20.86
N ILE A 169 -1.70 24.78 20.64
CA ILE A 169 -1.11 23.45 20.89
C ILE A 169 -0.12 23.10 19.77
N PHE A 170 -0.47 23.47 18.54
CA PHE A 170 0.38 23.32 17.36
C PHE A 170 0.45 24.63 16.59
N THR A 171 1.63 25.02 16.14
CA THR A 171 1.79 26.10 15.16
C THR A 171 1.26 25.66 13.79
N THR A 172 1.62 24.45 13.39
CA THR A 172 1.16 23.78 12.17
C THR A 172 0.70 22.37 12.53
N PRO A 173 -0.51 21.95 12.14
CA PRO A 173 -1.00 20.63 12.48
C PRO A 173 -0.14 19.57 11.78
N PRO A 174 0.25 18.49 12.49
CA PRO A 174 1.05 17.44 11.89
C PRO A 174 0.28 16.75 10.76
N THR A 175 0.96 16.56 9.63
CA THR A 175 0.44 15.90 8.44
C THR A 175 1.13 14.56 8.21
N CYS A 176 0.43 13.62 7.59
CA CYS A 176 1.02 12.35 7.17
C CYS A 176 1.98 12.61 5.99
N PRO A 177 3.18 11.99 5.97
CA PRO A 177 4.14 12.17 4.87
C PRO A 177 3.57 11.73 3.51
N SER A 178 2.62 10.78 3.51
CA SER A 178 1.95 10.30 2.30
C SER A 178 0.61 11.01 2.04
N GLY A 179 0.34 12.15 2.68
CA GLY A 179 -0.88 12.95 2.48
C GLY A 179 -2.15 12.43 3.18
N GLY A 180 -2.03 11.38 4.01
CA GLY A 180 -3.13 10.82 4.78
C GLY A 180 -3.68 11.72 5.90
N LYS A 181 -4.92 11.47 6.29
CA LYS A 181 -5.62 12.16 7.39
C LYS A 181 -5.52 11.39 8.70
N TYR A 182 -5.28 12.12 9.78
CA TYR A 182 -5.30 11.58 11.14
C TYR A 182 -6.69 11.63 11.78
N SER A 183 -6.99 10.65 12.63
CA SER A 183 -8.25 10.57 13.38
C SER A 183 -8.04 9.89 14.73
N ILE A 184 -9.00 10.10 15.64
CA ILE A 184 -9.07 9.42 16.95
C ILE A 184 -10.29 8.51 16.94
N ILE A 185 -10.08 7.22 17.15
CA ILE A 185 -11.12 6.21 17.28
C ILE A 185 -11.23 5.84 18.76
N SER A 186 -12.40 6.02 19.34
CA SER A 186 -12.67 5.62 20.73
C SER A 186 -13.29 4.22 20.74
N ARG A 187 -12.63 3.26 21.39
CA ARG A 187 -13.15 1.89 21.56
C ARG A 187 -12.82 1.39 22.96
N ASP A 188 -13.81 0.84 23.67
CA ASP A 188 -13.68 0.28 25.01
C ASP A 188 -13.06 1.27 26.03
N GLY A 189 -13.41 2.56 25.92
CA GLY A 189 -12.88 3.64 26.76
C GLY A 189 -11.42 4.02 26.47
N ARG A 190 -10.77 3.39 25.49
CA ARG A 190 -9.41 3.70 25.03
C ARG A 190 -9.44 4.50 23.74
N ARG A 191 -8.44 5.36 23.55
CA ARG A 191 -8.26 6.17 22.34
C ARG A 191 -7.20 5.53 21.45
N PHE A 192 -7.59 5.28 20.22
CA PHE A 192 -6.71 4.77 19.16
C PHE A 192 -6.48 5.88 18.16
N PHE A 193 -5.20 6.19 17.91
CA PHE A 193 -4.82 7.18 16.91
C PHE A 193 -4.59 6.46 15.59
N HIS A 194 -5.27 6.95 14.56
CA HIS A 194 -5.39 6.27 13.28
C HIS A 194 -5.02 7.20 12.13
N CYS A 195 -4.27 6.68 11.16
CA CYS A 195 -4.07 7.26 9.84
C CYS A 195 -4.82 6.40 8.83
N ASP A 196 -5.59 7.03 7.94
CA ASP A 196 -6.29 6.39 6.83
C ASP A 196 -5.38 5.57 5.89
N ILE A 197 -4.12 5.98 5.69
CA ILE A 197 -3.14 5.28 4.85
C ILE A 197 -2.37 4.21 5.64
N HIS A 198 -1.79 4.58 6.78
CA HIS A 198 -0.83 3.74 7.52
C HIS A 198 -1.44 2.92 8.66
N GLY A 199 -2.73 3.12 8.92
CA GLY A 199 -3.49 2.44 9.95
C GLY A 199 -3.28 2.99 11.35
N THR A 200 -3.56 2.15 12.34
CA THR A 200 -3.57 2.52 13.76
C THR A 200 -2.22 2.27 14.42
N LEU A 201 -1.74 3.25 15.18
CA LEU A 201 -0.56 3.07 16.03
C LEU A 201 -0.94 2.18 17.23
N ARG A 202 -0.35 0.98 17.30
CA ARG A 202 -0.45 0.12 18.49
C ARG A 202 0.55 0.61 19.53
N GLN A 203 0.06 0.96 20.72
CA GLN A 203 0.91 1.14 21.89
C GLN A 203 1.19 -0.27 22.44
N ASN A 204 2.39 -0.76 22.20
CA ASN A 204 2.91 -1.92 22.93
C ASN A 204 3.44 -1.46 24.28
#